data_AF-A0A1X7V8L0-F1
#
_entry.id   AF-A0A1X7V8L0-F1
#
_cell.length_a   1.000
_cell.length_b   1.000
_cell.length_c   1.000
_cell.angle_alpha   90.00
_cell.angle_beta   90.00
_cell.angle_gamma   90.00
#
_symmetry.space_group_name_H-M   'P 1'
#
loop_
_entity.id
_entity.type
_entity.pdbx_description
1 polymer ?
#
loop_
_entity_poly.entity_id
_entity_poly.type
_entity_poly.pdbx_seq_one_letter_code
_entity_poly.pdbx_strand_id
1 'polypeptide(L)'
;MTQLHLVCATFLIVICDVKATIHQAMLLQAICGYFDLQATLLPRIETCSILGNCLQHQSNHRLQAIELPACFDGEVRLVGGSNGFEGRVEVCSSRSWGTVCDDYWDTNDATVVCRQLGYDDAATPYFGAYFGQGTGSIVMDDVRCTGDESNLIDCPHETNHNCVHSDDAGVRCKQWRIWARA
;
A
#
# COMPACT_ATOMS: atom_id res chain seq x y z
N MET A 1 -44.39 -37.50 12.91
CA MET A 1 -45.53 -36.55 12.81
C MET A 1 -45.03 -35.29 13.50
N THR A 2 -44.70 -34.17 12.88
CA THR A 2 -45.17 -33.44 11.68
C THR A 2 -44.07 -32.40 11.39
N GLN A 3 -43.51 -32.35 10.18
CA GLN A 3 -43.75 -31.23 9.24
C GLN A 3 -43.61 -29.83 9.88
N LEU A 4 -42.46 -29.17 9.69
CA LEU A 4 -42.45 -27.72 9.53
C LEU A 4 -41.52 -27.32 8.38
N HIS A 5 -42.21 -26.98 7.30
CA HIS A 5 -41.73 -26.45 6.03
C HIS A 5 -40.89 -25.17 6.19
N LEU A 6 -39.81 -25.12 5.40
CA LEU A 6 -39.62 -24.12 4.34
C LEU A 6 -39.57 -22.64 4.77
N VAL A 7 -38.37 -22.12 5.04
CA VAL A 7 -37.91 -20.81 4.50
C VAL A 7 -36.39 -20.87 4.28
N CYS A 8 -35.93 -21.75 3.39
CA CYS A 8 -34.55 -21.72 2.88
C CYS A 8 -34.57 -21.10 1.48
N ALA A 9 -34.99 -19.84 1.40
CA ALA A 9 -34.89 -19.02 0.19
C ALA A 9 -35.15 -17.57 0.59
N THR A 10 -34.08 -16.80 0.70
CA THR A 10 -33.91 -15.40 0.31
C THR A 10 -32.85 -14.78 1.21
N PHE A 11 -31.59 -14.87 0.80
CA PHE A 11 -30.66 -13.74 0.87
C PHE A 11 -29.53 -14.03 -0.12
N LEU A 12 -29.90 -13.94 -1.40
CA LEU A 12 -29.00 -13.49 -2.45
C LEU A 12 -28.72 -12.00 -2.18
N ILE A 13 -27.51 -11.67 -1.73
CA ILE A 13 -26.89 -10.36 -1.95
C ILE A 13 -25.50 -10.69 -2.51
N VAL A 14 -25.38 -10.71 -3.84
CA VAL A 14 -24.76 -9.62 -4.62
C VAL A 14 -23.35 -9.33 -4.14
N ILE A 15 -22.37 -10.05 -4.71
CA ILE A 15 -21.03 -9.51 -4.93
C ILE A 15 -20.92 -9.34 -6.44
N CYS A 16 -21.28 -8.14 -6.92
CA CYS A 16 -20.77 -7.65 -8.19
C CYS A 16 -19.45 -6.93 -7.93
N ASP A 17 -18.48 -7.28 -8.77
CA ASP A 17 -17.32 -6.49 -9.18
C ASP A 17 -16.29 -6.07 -8.11
N VAL A 18 -15.41 -7.02 -7.79
CA VAL A 18 -13.97 -6.73 -7.93
C VAL A 18 -13.46 -7.66 -9.03
N LYS A 19 -13.02 -7.07 -10.14
CA LYS A 19 -12.44 -7.77 -11.30
C LYS A 19 -11.45 -8.86 -10.87
N ALA A 20 -11.68 -10.04 -11.43
CA ALA A 20 -10.80 -11.21 -11.54
C ALA A 20 -9.31 -10.82 -11.76
N THR A 21 -8.30 -11.62 -11.40
CA THR A 21 -8.09 -13.03 -11.78
C THR A 21 -6.80 -13.58 -11.12
N ILE A 22 -6.63 -14.92 -11.07
CA ILE A 22 -5.38 -15.73 -10.96
C ILE A 22 -4.94 -16.12 -9.51
N HIS A 23 -4.72 -17.38 -9.06
CA HIS A 23 -4.67 -18.73 -9.65
C HIS A 23 -5.00 -19.81 -8.58
N GLN A 24 -5.66 -20.91 -8.99
CA GLN A 24 -5.63 -22.28 -8.43
C GLN A 24 -6.22 -22.59 -7.03
N ALA A 25 -7.50 -22.96 -7.05
CA ALA A 25 -8.07 -23.94 -6.14
C ALA A 25 -7.70 -25.37 -6.60
N MET A 26 -6.82 -26.02 -5.83
CA MET A 26 -6.61 -27.47 -5.68
C MET A 26 -6.05 -27.58 -4.24
N LEU A 27 -6.56 -28.34 -3.28
CA LEU A 27 -6.92 -29.75 -3.30
C LEU A 27 -7.66 -30.07 -1.98
N LEU A 28 -8.50 -31.10 -2.04
CA LEU A 28 -9.27 -31.70 -0.95
C LEU A 28 -8.42 -32.24 0.22
N GLN A 29 -9.08 -32.29 1.39
CA GLN A 29 -8.94 -33.23 2.52
C GLN A 29 -7.84 -33.03 3.58
N ALA A 30 -8.32 -32.87 4.83
CA ALA A 30 -7.93 -33.56 6.07
C ALA A 30 -7.81 -32.58 7.25
N ILE A 31 -8.15 -32.86 8.51
CA ILE A 31 -8.89 -33.92 9.21
C ILE A 31 -9.40 -33.24 10.50
N CYS A 32 -10.58 -33.68 10.95
CA CYS A 32 -11.17 -33.40 12.25
C CYS A 32 -10.28 -33.90 13.40
N GLY A 33 -10.08 -33.09 14.43
CA GLY A 33 -9.40 -33.47 15.69
C GLY A 33 -8.37 -32.41 16.06
N TYR A 34 -8.44 -31.76 17.22
CA TYR A 34 -8.57 -32.40 18.52
C TYR A 34 -9.30 -31.46 19.48
N PHE A 35 -10.19 -32.05 20.27
CA PHE A 35 -10.80 -31.47 21.46
C PHE A 35 -9.75 -30.79 22.33
N ASP A 36 -10.03 -29.56 22.78
CA ASP A 36 -9.76 -29.22 24.17
C ASP A 36 -11.00 -28.53 24.76
N LEU A 37 -11.46 -29.06 25.88
CA LEU A 37 -12.63 -28.58 26.61
C LEU A 37 -12.25 -27.31 27.38
N GLN A 38 -13.22 -26.39 27.47
CA GLN A 38 -13.25 -25.16 28.28
C GLN A 38 -12.79 -23.87 27.59
N ALA A 39 -13.67 -23.29 26.77
CA ALA A 39 -13.85 -21.84 26.70
C ALA A 39 -15.25 -21.51 26.18
N THR A 40 -16.13 -21.07 27.06
CA THR A 40 -17.37 -20.38 26.68
C THR A 40 -17.02 -19.06 26.01
N LEU A 41 -17.04 -19.02 24.68
CA LEU A 41 -17.05 -17.78 23.91
C LEU A 41 -18.17 -17.86 22.87
N LEU A 42 -19.16 -16.99 23.06
CA LEU A 42 -20.26 -16.75 22.14
C LEU A 42 -19.69 -16.32 20.77
N PRO A 43 -20.30 -16.73 19.65
CA PRO A 43 -19.93 -16.23 18.33
C PRO A 43 -20.29 -14.75 18.25
N ARG A 44 -19.28 -13.87 18.23
CA ARG A 44 -19.45 -12.44 17.96
C ARG A 44 -19.69 -12.29 16.45
N ILE A 45 -20.96 -12.31 16.06
CA ILE A 45 -21.39 -12.00 14.70
C ILE A 45 -21.27 -10.48 14.54
N GLU A 46 -20.32 -10.02 13.73
CA GLU A 46 -20.24 -8.61 13.31
C GLU A 46 -21.18 -8.40 12.12
N THR A 47 -22.32 -7.75 12.34
CA THR A 47 -23.13 -7.22 11.23
C THR A 47 -22.74 -5.76 11.00
N CYS A 48 -21.92 -5.50 9.98
CA CYS A 48 -21.64 -4.15 9.49
C CYS A 48 -22.72 -3.77 8.45
N SER A 49 -23.47 -2.70 8.69
CA SER A 49 -24.44 -2.19 7.71
C SER A 49 -23.76 -1.22 6.73
N ILE A 50 -24.30 -1.16 5.50
CA ILE A 50 -23.72 -0.53 4.29
C ILE A 50 -23.62 1.01 4.37
N LEU A 51 -23.97 1.60 5.52
CA LEU A 51 -23.73 3.02 5.81
C LEU A 51 -22.88 3.13 7.08
N GLY A 52 -21.63 2.68 6.96
CA GLY A 52 -20.47 3.36 7.53
C GLY A 52 -20.29 3.46 9.04
N ASN A 53 -21.07 2.79 9.90
CA ASN A 53 -20.90 2.93 11.35
C ASN A 53 -21.13 1.61 12.11
N CYS A 54 -20.07 1.00 12.62
CA CYS A 54 -20.18 -0.03 13.67
C CYS A 54 -20.57 0.65 14.98
N LEU A 55 -21.86 0.60 15.35
CA LEU A 55 -22.27 1.01 16.70
C LEU A 55 -21.89 -0.08 17.70
N GLN A 56 -20.72 0.10 18.32
CA GLN A 56 -20.23 -0.79 19.35
C GLN A 56 -20.95 -0.50 20.67
N HIS A 57 -21.92 -1.35 20.99
CA HIS A 57 -22.61 -1.32 22.27
C HIS A 57 -21.76 -2.02 23.34
N GLN A 58 -20.78 -1.34 23.94
CA GLN A 58 -20.27 -1.72 25.26
C GLN A 58 -20.01 -0.49 26.13
N SER A 59 -20.68 -0.52 27.29
CA SER A 59 -20.66 0.45 28.37
C SER A 59 -19.27 0.62 28.96
N ASN A 60 -18.83 1.89 29.06
CA ASN A 60 -17.80 2.37 29.98
C ASN A 60 -16.32 2.17 29.60
N HIS A 61 -15.96 2.35 28.33
CA HIS A 61 -14.59 2.70 27.93
C HIS A 61 -14.59 4.00 27.15
N ARG A 62 -13.79 4.96 27.62
CA ARG A 62 -13.49 6.22 26.94
C ARG A 62 -12.90 5.90 25.57
N LEU A 63 -13.67 6.08 24.50
CA LEU A 63 -13.20 5.91 23.12
C LEU A 63 -12.08 6.94 22.88
N GLN A 64 -10.84 6.48 22.82
CA GLN A 64 -9.78 7.25 22.16
C GLN A 64 -9.96 7.05 20.67
N ALA A 65 -10.07 8.15 19.92
CA ALA A 65 -9.92 8.10 18.48
C ALA A 65 -8.48 7.64 18.20
N ILE A 66 -8.33 6.46 17.62
CA ILE A 66 -7.03 6.04 17.07
C ILE A 66 -6.88 6.85 15.78
N GLU A 67 -6.10 7.93 15.83
CA GLU A 67 -5.73 8.66 14.62
C GLU A 67 -4.96 7.70 13.70
N LEU A 68 -5.49 7.46 12.51
CA LEU A 68 -4.79 6.67 11.50
C LEU A 68 -3.53 7.42 11.07
N PRO A 69 -2.38 6.74 10.93
CA PRO A 69 -1.17 7.39 10.46
C PRO A 69 -1.36 7.86 9.01
N ALA A 70 -0.69 8.95 8.64
CA ALA A 70 -0.77 9.48 7.28
C ALA A 70 -0.18 8.52 6.22
N CYS A 71 0.77 7.68 6.64
CA CYS A 71 1.42 6.65 5.83
C CYS A 71 2.16 5.62 6.71
N PHE A 72 2.67 4.56 6.09
CA PHE A 72 3.56 3.59 6.72
C PHE A 72 5.00 3.79 6.27
N ASP A 73 5.95 3.69 7.21
CA ASP A 73 7.36 3.93 6.91
C ASP A 73 7.86 3.01 5.79
N GLY A 74 8.59 3.60 4.84
CA GLY A 74 9.07 2.93 3.63
C GLY A 74 8.09 2.94 2.46
N GLU A 75 6.84 3.39 2.63
CA GLU A 75 5.94 3.63 1.50
C GLU A 75 6.48 4.72 0.57
N VAL A 76 6.28 4.54 -0.74
CA VAL A 76 6.68 5.49 -1.78
C VAL A 76 5.45 5.92 -2.57
N ARG A 77 5.43 7.19 -3.00
CA ARG A 77 4.43 7.70 -3.95
C ARG A 77 5.05 8.66 -4.95
N LEU A 78 4.39 8.84 -6.09
CA LEU A 78 4.76 9.81 -7.12
C LEU A 78 3.76 10.97 -7.13
N VAL A 79 4.25 12.20 -7.12
CA VAL A 79 3.43 13.43 -7.06
C VAL A 79 3.84 14.41 -8.16
N GLY A 80 2.88 15.15 -8.71
CA GLY A 80 3.16 16.21 -9.70
C GLY A 80 3.42 15.72 -11.14
N GLY A 81 3.37 14.40 -11.38
CA GLY A 81 3.40 13.84 -12.73
C GLY A 81 2.11 14.07 -13.53
N SER A 82 2.17 13.91 -14.85
CA SER A 82 0.99 14.00 -15.72
C SER A 82 0.08 12.77 -15.65
N ASN A 83 0.59 11.67 -15.08
CA ASN A 83 -0.07 10.37 -14.96
C ASN A 83 0.50 9.60 -13.74
N GLY A 84 0.00 8.39 -13.49
CA GLY A 84 0.37 7.62 -12.28
C GLY A 84 1.75 6.95 -12.29
N PHE A 85 2.48 6.94 -13.41
CA PHE A 85 3.79 6.29 -13.54
C PHE A 85 4.95 7.28 -13.63
N GLU A 86 4.72 8.56 -13.33
CA GLU A 86 5.78 9.56 -13.24
C GLU A 86 5.48 10.58 -12.13
N GLY A 87 6.52 11.22 -11.63
CA GLY A 87 6.38 12.28 -10.63
C GLY A 87 7.62 12.45 -9.76
N ARG A 88 7.57 13.46 -8.88
CA ARG A 88 8.49 13.64 -7.77
C ARG A 88 8.34 12.45 -6.82
N VAL A 89 9.47 11.91 -6.36
CA VAL A 89 9.50 10.81 -5.41
C VAL A 89 9.27 11.35 -4.00
N GLU A 90 8.27 10.81 -3.31
CA GLU A 90 8.07 11.05 -1.89
C GLU A 90 8.08 9.73 -1.13
N VAL A 91 8.75 9.73 0.02
CA VAL A 91 8.93 8.56 0.89
C VAL A 91 8.30 8.85 2.25
N CYS A 92 7.57 7.89 2.78
CA CYS A 92 7.08 7.97 4.15
C CYS A 92 8.20 7.61 5.13
N SER A 93 8.51 8.55 6.02
CA SER A 93 9.45 8.34 7.12
C SER A 93 8.86 8.94 8.40
N SER A 94 8.92 8.20 9.50
CA SER A 94 8.31 8.59 10.77
C SER A 94 6.84 9.01 10.62
N ARG A 95 6.07 8.25 9.85
CA ARG A 95 4.63 8.46 9.57
C ARG A 95 4.29 9.77 8.85
N SER A 96 5.27 10.39 8.22
CA SER A 96 5.10 11.63 7.45
C SER A 96 5.75 11.52 6.08
N TRP A 97 5.13 12.13 5.08
CA TRP A 97 5.69 12.20 3.73
C TRP A 97 6.82 13.22 3.67
N GLY A 98 7.94 12.83 3.09
CA GLY A 98 9.05 13.70 2.75
C GLY A 98 9.55 13.45 1.33
N THR A 99 10.44 14.32 0.88
CA THR A 99 11.04 14.30 -0.46
C THR A 99 12.43 13.67 -0.45
N VAL A 100 12.95 13.34 -1.62
CA VAL A 100 14.28 12.77 -1.82
C VAL A 100 15.13 13.78 -2.59
N CYS A 101 16.35 14.05 -2.15
CA CYS A 101 17.27 14.89 -2.89
C CYS A 101 17.82 14.17 -4.13
N ASP A 102 18.16 14.94 -5.17
CA ASP A 102 18.66 14.43 -6.44
C ASP A 102 20.19 14.27 -6.52
N ASP A 103 20.92 14.62 -5.44
CA ASP A 103 22.34 14.34 -5.31
C ASP A 103 22.60 12.82 -5.33
N TYR A 104 23.45 12.39 -6.26
CA TYR A 104 23.73 10.99 -6.63
C TYR A 104 22.54 10.17 -7.14
N TRP A 105 21.35 10.75 -7.26
CA TRP A 105 20.18 10.06 -7.77
C TRP A 105 20.45 9.50 -9.17
N ASP A 106 20.20 8.20 -9.35
CA ASP A 106 20.53 7.53 -10.60
C ASP A 106 19.44 6.56 -11.10
N THR A 107 19.78 5.81 -12.15
CA THR A 107 18.83 4.87 -12.76
C THR A 107 18.54 3.68 -11.86
N ASN A 108 19.49 3.23 -11.03
CA ASN A 108 19.27 2.13 -10.09
C ASN A 108 18.28 2.53 -9.00
N ASP A 109 18.40 3.76 -8.47
CA ASP A 109 17.45 4.29 -7.48
C ASP A 109 16.04 4.39 -8.08
N ALA A 110 15.96 4.94 -9.29
CA ALA A 110 14.71 5.05 -10.02
C ALA A 110 14.09 3.67 -10.33
N THR A 111 14.91 2.67 -10.66
CA THR A 111 14.47 1.29 -10.88
C THR A 111 13.89 0.68 -9.60
N VAL A 112 14.53 0.88 -8.44
CA VAL A 112 13.99 0.42 -7.15
C VAL A 112 12.63 1.06 -6.87
N VAL A 113 12.47 2.37 -7.08
CA VAL A 113 11.17 3.05 -6.93
C VAL A 113 10.10 2.45 -7.84
N CYS A 114 10.41 2.29 -9.13
CA CYS A 114 9.45 1.78 -10.09
C CYS A 114 9.04 0.34 -9.79
N ARG A 115 9.99 -0.52 -9.41
CA ARG A 115 9.71 -1.90 -8.99
C ARG A 115 8.89 -1.95 -7.71
N GLN A 116 9.23 -1.14 -6.71
CA GLN A 116 8.49 -1.05 -5.45
C GLN A 116 7.03 -0.64 -5.66
N LEU A 117 6.75 0.21 -6.65
CA LEU A 117 5.41 0.63 -7.07
C LEU A 117 4.70 -0.37 -8.00
N GLY A 118 5.36 -1.48 -8.37
CA GLY A 118 4.79 -2.53 -9.23
C GLY A 118 4.87 -2.24 -10.73
N TYR A 119 5.75 -1.34 -11.17
CA TYR A 119 6.05 -1.08 -12.57
C TYR A 119 7.19 -1.98 -13.10
N ASP A 120 7.48 -1.87 -14.40
CA ASP A 120 8.63 -2.53 -15.02
C ASP A 120 9.93 -1.84 -14.56
N ASP A 121 11.02 -2.60 -14.45
CA ASP A 121 12.32 -2.12 -13.93
C ASP A 121 12.93 -0.99 -14.79
N ALA A 122 12.45 -0.80 -16.02
CA ALA A 122 12.86 0.32 -16.85
C ALA A 122 12.34 1.66 -16.29
N ALA A 123 13.26 2.44 -15.72
CA ALA A 123 12.98 3.76 -15.15
C ALA A 123 13.85 4.85 -15.80
N THR A 124 13.42 6.09 -15.67
CA THR A 124 14.22 7.27 -16.03
C THR A 124 14.24 8.23 -14.84
N PRO A 125 15.42 8.53 -14.27
CA PRO A 125 15.55 9.50 -13.19
C PRO A 125 15.36 10.93 -13.71
N TYR A 126 14.86 11.80 -12.83
CA TYR A 126 14.69 13.24 -13.05
C TYR A 126 15.25 14.01 -11.85
N PHE A 127 15.69 15.23 -12.13
CA PHE A 127 16.47 16.10 -11.26
C PHE A 127 15.87 17.51 -11.27
N GLY A 128 16.32 18.38 -10.38
CA GLY A 128 16.02 19.81 -10.38
C GLY A 128 14.53 20.09 -10.17
N ALA A 129 13.86 19.28 -9.34
CA ALA A 129 12.42 19.37 -9.10
C ALA A 129 11.59 19.41 -10.39
N TYR A 130 11.94 18.58 -11.38
CA TYR A 130 11.29 18.54 -12.70
C TYR A 130 9.76 18.41 -12.63
N PHE A 131 9.25 17.63 -11.68
CA PHE A 131 7.81 17.43 -11.44
C PHE A 131 7.23 18.41 -10.41
N GLY A 132 7.93 19.52 -10.17
CA GLY A 132 7.62 20.52 -9.16
C GLY A 132 8.27 20.21 -7.81
N GLN A 133 8.41 21.26 -7.01
CA GLN A 133 8.94 21.21 -5.65
C GLN A 133 7.91 20.58 -4.71
N GLY A 134 8.39 19.78 -3.77
CA GLY A 134 7.64 19.32 -2.62
C GLY A 134 7.62 20.37 -1.51
N THR A 135 7.14 19.92 -0.36
CA THR A 135 7.05 20.73 0.85
C THR A 135 7.35 19.86 2.06
N GLY A 136 7.89 20.46 3.12
CA GLY A 136 8.15 19.74 4.37
C GLY A 136 9.61 19.30 4.43
N SER A 137 9.85 18.07 4.89
CA SER A 137 11.21 17.55 5.07
C SER A 137 11.72 16.88 3.79
N ILE A 138 13.01 17.05 3.51
CA ILE A 138 13.76 16.15 2.64
C ILE A 138 14.27 15.04 3.55
N VAL A 139 13.86 13.79 3.29
CA VAL A 139 14.05 12.65 4.20
C VAL A 139 15.19 11.72 3.78
N MET A 140 15.65 11.83 2.54
CA MET A 140 16.73 11.03 1.98
C MET A 140 17.60 11.90 1.07
N ASP A 141 18.90 11.68 1.13
CA ASP A 141 19.93 12.32 0.31
C ASP A 141 21.01 11.31 -0.03
N ASP A 142 21.83 11.58 -1.05
CA ASP A 142 22.96 10.73 -1.45
C ASP A 142 22.55 9.24 -1.63
N VAL A 143 21.38 9.00 -2.23
CA VAL A 143 20.82 7.65 -2.38
C VAL A 143 21.68 6.85 -3.38
N ARG A 144 22.06 5.63 -3.00
CA ARG A 144 23.01 4.79 -3.76
C ARG A 144 22.56 3.34 -3.78
N CYS A 145 21.39 3.09 -4.35
CA CYS A 145 20.90 1.74 -4.58
C CYS A 145 21.85 0.95 -5.48
N THR A 146 21.94 -0.36 -5.24
CA THR A 146 22.54 -1.31 -6.18
C THR A 146 21.60 -1.63 -7.35
N GLY A 147 20.30 -1.41 -7.16
CA GLY A 147 19.25 -1.68 -8.14
C GLY A 147 18.45 -2.96 -7.83
N ASP A 148 18.84 -3.71 -6.79
CA ASP A 148 18.23 -4.99 -6.39
C ASP A 148 17.41 -4.89 -5.10
N GLU A 149 17.43 -3.73 -4.43
CA GLU A 149 16.70 -3.48 -3.20
C GLU A 149 15.18 -3.58 -3.41
N SER A 150 14.46 -4.14 -2.43
CA SER A 150 13.00 -4.25 -2.53
C SER A 150 12.28 -2.93 -2.27
N ASN A 151 12.85 -2.07 -1.42
CA ASN A 151 12.32 -0.75 -1.11
C ASN A 151 13.43 0.29 -1.18
N LEU A 152 13.06 1.53 -1.55
CA LEU A 152 14.01 2.63 -1.64
C LEU A 152 14.71 2.92 -0.30
N ILE A 153 13.99 2.81 0.81
CA ILE A 153 14.52 3.06 2.17
C ILE A 153 15.62 2.06 2.58
N ASP A 154 15.70 0.90 1.90
CA ASP A 154 16.71 -0.12 2.16
C ASP A 154 18.05 0.19 1.47
N CYS A 155 18.07 1.13 0.53
CA CYS A 155 19.29 1.56 -0.13
C CYS A 155 20.19 2.36 0.82
N PRO A 156 21.52 2.29 0.68
CA PRO A 156 22.41 3.25 1.33
C PRO A 156 22.02 4.69 0.99
N HIS A 157 21.82 5.53 2.01
CA HIS A 157 21.47 6.93 1.87
C HIS A 157 21.86 7.72 3.12
N GLU A 158 21.90 9.04 3.00
CA GLU A 158 22.05 9.98 4.11
C GLU A 158 20.68 10.54 4.53
N THR A 159 20.53 10.86 5.83
CA THR A 159 19.33 11.51 6.37
C THR A 159 19.57 12.98 6.72
N ASN A 160 20.83 13.39 6.79
CA ASN A 160 21.23 14.78 6.94
C ASN A 160 21.64 15.30 5.56
N HIS A 161 20.90 16.25 5.03
CA HIS A 161 21.05 16.73 3.67
C HIS A 161 21.53 18.18 3.62
N ASN A 162 22.11 18.60 2.51
CA ASN A 162 22.43 20.00 2.21
C ASN A 162 21.50 20.60 1.13
N CYS A 163 20.54 19.81 0.64
CA CYS A 163 19.65 20.16 -0.45
C CYS A 163 18.51 21.10 -0.05
N VAL A 164 17.89 21.71 -1.06
CA VAL A 164 16.61 22.43 -0.97
C VAL A 164 15.59 21.80 -1.92
N HIS A 165 14.31 22.18 -1.83
CA HIS A 165 13.28 21.55 -2.68
C HIS A 165 13.41 21.83 -4.18
N SER A 166 14.32 22.70 -4.63
CA SER A 166 14.67 22.76 -6.05
C SER A 166 15.43 21.53 -6.53
N ASP A 167 15.90 20.69 -5.61
CA ASP A 167 16.74 19.52 -5.84
C ASP A 167 15.94 18.24 -5.60
N ASP A 168 14.60 18.32 -5.53
CA ASP A 168 13.76 17.14 -5.32
C ASP A 168 13.84 16.19 -6.53
N ALA A 169 14.17 14.94 -6.26
CA ALA A 169 14.29 13.87 -7.23
C ALA A 169 12.93 13.41 -7.76
N GLY A 170 12.94 12.94 -9.01
CA GLY A 170 11.77 12.39 -9.69
C GLY A 170 12.08 11.15 -10.49
N VAL A 171 11.02 10.46 -10.92
CA VAL A 171 11.13 9.31 -11.82
C VAL A 171 10.02 9.32 -12.86
N ARG A 172 10.31 8.69 -14.01
CA ARG A 172 9.30 8.15 -14.91
C ARG A 172 9.52 6.65 -15.05
N CYS A 173 8.54 5.88 -14.63
CA CYS A 173 8.51 4.43 -14.78
C CYS A 173 7.96 4.04 -16.14
N LYS A 174 8.43 2.91 -16.67
CA LYS A 174 7.80 2.30 -17.83
C LYS A 174 6.52 1.58 -17.39
N GLN A 175 5.40 1.96 -18.00
CA GLN A 175 4.13 1.30 -17.75
C GLN A 175 4.24 -0.22 -18.00
N TRP A 176 3.59 -1.00 -17.14
CA TRP A 176 3.61 -2.45 -17.19
C TRP A 176 3.19 -3.00 -18.56
N ARG A 177 4.01 -3.89 -19.12
CA ARG A 177 3.81 -4.43 -20.47
C ARG A 177 2.62 -5.38 -20.61
N ILE A 178 1.99 -5.85 -19.53
CA ILE A 178 0.88 -6.82 -19.65
C ILE A 178 -0.38 -6.18 -20.24
N TRP A 179 -0.58 -4.86 -20.10
CA TRP A 179 -1.73 -4.17 -20.71
C TRP A 179 -1.42 -3.53 -22.07
N ALA A 180 -0.16 -3.51 -22.50
CA ALA A 180 0.29 -2.86 -23.74
C ALA A 180 0.34 -3.81 -24.96
N ARG A 181 -0.18 -5.04 -24.82
CA ARG A 181 -0.46 -5.95 -25.95
C ARG A 181 -1.97 -6.15 -26.04
N ALA A 182 -2.63 -5.21 -26.71
CA ALA A 182 -3.97 -5.38 -27.27
C ALA A 182 -3.90 -5.09 -28.77
#